data_AF-A0A351KTB0-F1
#
_entry.id   AF-A0A351KTB0-F1
#
_cell.length_a   1.000
_cell.length_b   1.000
_cell.length_c   1.000
_cell.angle_alpha   90.00
_cell.angle_beta   90.00
_cell.angle_gamma   90.00
#
_symmetry.space_group_name_H-M   'P 1'
#
loop_
_entity.id
_entity.type
_entity.pdbx_description
1 polymer ?
#
loop_
_entity_poly.entity_id
_entity_poly.type
_entity_poly.pdbx_seq_one_letter_code
_entity_poly.pdbx_strand_id
1 'polypeptide(L)' 'IVPHTLKETTLGTTLQGDAVNLEVDLIARYLERLLLGEKAGIPESGVTMALLKDNGFA' A
#
# COMPACT_ATOMS: atom_id res chain seq x y z
N ILE A 1 10.62 10.58 -17.25
CA ILE A 1 11.78 9.69 -17.09
C ILE A 1 12.96 10.34 -17.80
N VAL A 2 14.14 10.41 -17.18
CA VAL A 2 15.33 11.05 -17.79
C VAL A 2 15.96 10.16 -18.87
N PRO A 3 16.76 10.71 -19.82
CA PRO A 3 17.28 9.96 -20.95
C PRO A 3 18.10 8.73 -20.59
N HIS A 4 18.91 8.78 -19.52
CA HIS A 4 19.68 7.63 -19.07
C HIS A 4 18.75 6.50 -18.60
N THR A 5 17.75 6.79 -17.76
CA THR A 5 16.79 5.77 -17.29
C THR A 5 15.99 5.14 -18.43
N LEU A 6 15.63 5.89 -19.48
CA LEU A 6 14.98 5.30 -20.67
C LEU A 6 15.91 4.35 -21.45
N LYS A 7 17.23 4.61 -21.45
CA LYS A 7 18.23 3.79 -22.14
C LYS A 7 18.61 2.54 -21.35
N GLU A 8 18.69 2.66 -20.03
CA GLU A 8 19.18 1.60 -19.14
C GLU A 8 18.06 0.73 -18.53
N THR A 9 16.79 0.99 -18.87
CA THR A 9 15.65 0.20 -18.35
C THR A 9 14.68 -0.16 -19.46
N THR A 10 13.76 -1.09 -19.17
CA THR A 10 12.70 -1.50 -20.11
C THR A 10 11.64 -0.43 -20.34
N LEU A 11 11.64 0.66 -19.55
CA LEU A 11 10.66 1.75 -19.65
C LEU A 11 10.76 2.51 -20.98
N GLY A 12 11.88 2.44 -21.69
CA GLY A 12 12.04 3.03 -23.03
C GLY A 12 11.20 2.38 -24.12
N THR A 13 10.76 1.13 -23.91
CA THR A 13 10.00 0.34 -24.89
C THR A 13 8.63 -0.10 -24.38
N THR A 14 8.26 0.28 -23.16
CA THR A 14 6.92 0.02 -22.61
C THR A 14 5.87 0.82 -23.38
N LEU A 15 4.80 0.15 -23.78
CA LEU A 15 3.68 0.72 -24.53
C LEU A 15 2.47 0.95 -23.64
N GLN A 16 1.52 1.75 -24.13
CA GLN A 16 0.26 1.95 -23.45
C GLN A 16 -0.49 0.61 -23.32
N GLY A 17 -0.89 0.28 -22.09
CA GLY A 17 -1.58 -0.97 -21.78
C GLY A 17 -0.67 -2.08 -21.23
N ASP A 18 0.65 -1.91 -21.30
CA ASP A 18 1.58 -2.86 -20.70
C ASP A 18 1.46 -2.84 -19.17
N ALA A 19 1.45 -4.02 -18.57
CA ALA A 19 1.51 -4.16 -17.12
C ALA A 19 2.93 -3.88 -16.62
N VAL A 20 3.02 -3.18 -15.50
CA VAL A 20 4.28 -2.89 -14.80
C VAL A 20 4.15 -3.23 -13.33
N ASN A 21 5.28 -3.57 -12.71
CA ASN A 21 5.34 -3.74 -11.28
C ASN A 21 5.29 -2.36 -10.61
N LEU A 22 4.32 -2.17 -9.72
CA LEU A 22 4.23 -0.98 -8.88
C LEU A 22 4.70 -1.33 -7.48
N GLU A 23 5.80 -0.72 -7.05
CA GLU A 23 6.35 -0.89 -5.71
C GLU A 23 6.19 0.41 -4.92
N VAL A 24 5.78 0.28 -3.66
CA VAL A 24 5.67 1.40 -2.73
C VAL A 24 6.99 1.61 -1.99
N ASP A 25 7.35 2.87 -1.73
CA ASP A 25 8.53 3.18 -0.94
C ASP A 25 8.35 2.69 0.51
N LEU A 26 9.24 1.79 0.91
CA LEU A 26 9.22 1.16 2.23
C LEU A 26 9.43 2.17 3.36
N ILE A 27 10.32 3.15 3.15
CA ILE A 27 10.60 4.20 4.12
C ILE A 27 9.37 5.06 4.28
N ALA A 28 8.72 5.47 3.18
CA ALA A 28 7.48 6.24 3.24
C ALA A 28 6.39 5.50 4.04
N ARG A 29 6.23 4.19 3.81
CA ARG A 29 5.29 3.34 4.56
C ARG A 29 5.58 3.32 6.07
N TYR A 30 6.85 3.26 6.46
CA TYR A 30 7.21 3.29 7.88
C TYR A 30 7.10 4.67 8.49
N LEU A 31 7.43 5.73 7.75
CA LEU A 31 7.25 7.11 8.19
C LEU A 31 5.77 7.43 8.41
N GLU A 32 4.88 6.99 7.52
CA GLU A 32 3.44 7.09 7.71
C GLU A 32 2.99 6.47 9.04
N ARG A 33 3.45 5.23 9.33
CA ARG A 33 3.15 4.56 10.61
C ARG A 33 3.73 5.26 11.82
N LEU A 34 4.91 5.85 11.71
CA LEU A 34 5.56 6.62 12.79
C LEU A 34 4.83 7.93 13.07
N LEU A 35 4.37 8.63 12.02
CA LEU A 35 3.74 9.96 12.13
C LEU A 35 2.26 9.88 12.50
N LEU A 36 1.54 8.86 12.00
CA LEU A 36 0.10 8.69 12.24
C LEU A 36 -0.20 7.72 13.40
N GLY A 37 0.81 7.07 13.97
CA GLY A 37 0.67 6.11 15.07
C GLY A 37 -0.19 4.89 14.68
N GLU A 38 -0.88 4.29 15.65
CA GLU A 38 -1.75 3.12 15.44
C GLU A 38 -2.89 3.34 14.42
N LYS A 39 -3.21 4.60 14.07
CA LYS A 39 -4.23 4.92 13.07
C LYS A 39 -3.82 4.64 11.62
N ALA A 40 -2.53 4.49 11.33
CA ALA A 40 -2.04 4.25 9.96
C ALA A 40 -2.05 2.77 9.53
N GLY A 41 -2.13 1.83 10.47
CA GLY A 41 -1.91 0.41 10.20
C GLY A 41 -2.95 -0.55 10.76
N ILE A 42 -3.96 -0.04 11.46
CA ILE A 42 -5.11 -0.84 11.88
C ILE A 42 -6.17 -0.59 10.81
N PRO A 43 -6.47 -1.54 9.90
CA PRO A 43 -7.76 -1.50 9.22
C PRO A 43 -8.78 -1.44 10.34
N GLU A 44 -9.70 -0.47 10.35
CA GLU A 44 -10.79 -0.41 11.32
C GLU A 44 -11.25 -1.84 11.55
N SER A 45 -11.00 -2.37 12.76
CA SER A 45 -11.38 -3.74 13.09
C SER A 45 -12.88 -3.80 12.86
N GLY A 46 -13.31 -4.39 11.74
CA GLY A 46 -14.73 -4.57 11.42
C GLY A 46 -15.44 -5.43 12.46
N VAL A 47 -14.66 -6.06 13.35
CA VAL A 47 -15.14 -6.73 14.55
C VAL A 47 -15.38 -5.69 15.63
N THR A 48 -16.67 -5.37 15.82
CA THR A 48 -17.17 -4.56 16.92
C THR A 48 -17.66 -5.46 18.06
N MET A 49 -17.76 -4.91 19.28
CA MET A 49 -18.38 -5.62 20.40
C MET A 49 -19.83 -6.03 20.12
N ALA A 50 -20.55 -5.26 19.31
CA ALA A 50 -21.90 -5.60 18.85
C ALA A 50 -21.89 -6.86 17.95
N LEU A 51 -20.97 -6.95 16.99
CA LEU A 51 -20.81 -8.13 16.13
C LEU A 51 -20.53 -9.40 16.95
N LEU A 52 -19.68 -9.30 17.98
CA LEU A 52 -19.36 -10.43 18.85
C LEU A 52 -20.58 -10.92 19.63
N LYS A 53 -21.39 -9.99 20.14
CA LYS A 53 -22.64 -10.31 20.85
C LYS A 53 -23.67 -10.94 19.93
N ASP A 54 -23.87 -10.39 18.74
CA ASP A 54 -24.85 -10.89 17.77
C ASP A 54 -24.50 -12.29 17.24
N ASN A 55 -23.22 -12.68 17.32
CA ASN A 55 -22.74 -14.02 16.95
C ASN A 55 -22.47 -14.94 18.15
N GLY A 56 -22.86 -14.55 19.37
CA GLY A 56 -22.85 -15.42 20.55
C GLY A 56 -21.50 -15.64 21.23
N PHE A 57 -20.55 -14.71 21.06
CA PHE A 57 -19.20 -14.79 21.62
C PHE A 57 -19.01 -14.06 22.97
N ALA A 58 -20.09 -13.57 23.59
CA ALA A 58 -20.08 -12.88 24.89
C ALA A 58 -21.30 -13.22 25.75
#